data_AF-A0A5Q0UF36-F1
#
_entry.id   AF-A0A5Q0UF36-F1
#
_cell.length_a   1.000
_cell.length_b   1.000
_cell.length_c   1.000
_cell.angle_alpha   90.00
_cell.angle_beta   90.00
_cell.angle_gamma   90.00
#
_symmetry.space_group_name_H-M   'P 1'
#
loop_
_entity.id
_entity.type
_entity.pdbx_description
1 polymer ?
#
loop_
_entity_poly.entity_id
_entity_poly.type
_entity_poly.pdbx_seq_one_letter_code
_entity_poly.pdbx_strand_id
1 'polypeptide(L)' 'MVECDYCGDQLSKTDGKMLVLNSGEKLYFCSSKCEKNHEKDRSHEYQKEE' A
#
# COMPACT_ATOMS: atom_id res chain seq x y z
N MET A 1 -4.54 -10.58 10.48
CA MET A 1 -4.18 -9.15 10.35
C MET A 1 -3.95 -8.90 8.88
N VAL A 2 -4.26 -7.71 8.37
CA VAL A 2 -4.08 -7.39 6.95
C VAL A 2 -2.75 -6.65 6.82
N GLU A 3 -2.00 -6.88 5.76
CA GLU A 3 -0.73 -6.20 5.48
C GLU A 3 -0.92 -5.22 4.33
N CYS A 4 -0.15 -4.14 4.33
CA CYS A 4 -0.15 -3.18 3.24
C CYS A 4 0.57 -3.80 2.03
N ASP A 5 -0.12 -3.92 0.89
CA ASP A 5 0.43 -4.52 -0.33
C ASP A 5 1.57 -3.69 -0.95
N TYR A 6 1.83 -2.48 -0.44
CA TYR A 6 2.92 -1.61 -0.91
C TYR A 6 4.15 -1.62 0.01
N CYS A 7 3.98 -1.44 1.32
CA CYS A 7 5.10 -1.32 2.26
C CYS A 7 5.31 -2.53 3.18
N GLY A 8 4.35 -3.46 3.23
CA GLY A 8 4.39 -4.63 4.10
C GLY A 8 4.03 -4.36 5.57
N ASP A 9 3.73 -3.11 5.93
CA ASP A 9 3.34 -2.78 7.31
C ASP A 9 1.99 -3.42 7.69
N GLN A 10 1.86 -3.80 8.97
CA GLN A 10 0.61 -4.33 9.49
C GLN A 10 -0.47 -3.24 9.61
N LEU A 11 -1.65 -3.52 9.07
CA LEU A 11 -2.84 -2.69 9.19
C LEU A 11 -3.65 -3.06 10.44
N SER A 12 -4.00 -2.04 11.21
CA SER A 12 -5.02 -2.17 12.25
C SER A 12 -6.41 -2.34 11.60
N LYS A 13 -7.38 -2.94 12.31
CA LYS A 13 -8.72 -3.21 11.77
C LYS A 13 -9.50 -1.93 11.38
N THR A 14 -9.12 -0.78 11.93
CA THR A 14 -9.80 0.51 11.75
C THR A 14 -9.01 1.47 10.86
N ASP A 15 -7.83 1.07 10.39
CA ASP A 15 -6.93 1.92 9.60
C ASP A 15 -6.76 1.45 8.16
N GLY A 16 -6.26 2.36 7.33
CA GLY A 16 -5.97 2.11 5.92
C GLY A 16 -7.20 2.11 5.02
N LYS A 17 -7.03 1.60 3.81
CA LYS A 17 -8.09 1.51 2.80
C LYS A 17 -7.94 0.25 1.94
N MET A 18 -9.06 -0.22 1.43
CA MET A 18 -9.14 -1.32 0.50
C MET A 18 -9.54 -0.78 -0.87
N LEU A 19 -8.74 -1.08 -1.89
CA LEU A 19 -9.03 -0.81 -3.30
C LEU A 19 -9.41 -2.12 -3.98
N VAL A 20 -10.57 -2.16 -4.63
CA VAL A 20 -11.01 -3.32 -5.41
C VAL A 20 -10.81 -3.01 -6.88
N LEU A 21 -9.98 -3.79 -7.55
CA LEU A 21 -9.68 -3.63 -8.98
C LEU A 21 -10.81 -4.20 -9.85
N ASN A 22 -10.85 -3.80 -11.11
CA ASN A 22 -11.80 -4.34 -12.09
C ASN A 22 -11.63 -5.87 -12.31
N SER A 23 -10.46 -6.43 -12.01
CA SER A 23 -10.20 -7.87 -12.00
C SER A 23 -10.86 -8.61 -10.82
N GLY A 24 -11.36 -7.87 -9.82
CA GLY A 24 -11.85 -8.42 -8.55
C GLY A 24 -10.76 -8.58 -7.48
N GLU A 25 -9.50 -8.30 -7.81
CA GLU A 25 -8.40 -8.29 -6.85
C GLU A 25 -8.57 -7.18 -5.82
N LYS A 26 -8.18 -7.46 -4.58
CA LYS A 26 -8.28 -6.52 -3.45
C LYS A 26 -6.88 -6.13 -3.00
N LEU A 27 -6.58 -4.84 -3.08
CA LEU A 27 -5.35 -4.25 -2.57
C LEU A 27 -5.64 -3.47 -1.28
N TYR A 28 -4.73 -3.55 -0.33
CA TYR A 28 -4.80 -2.91 0.97
C TYR A 28 -3.64 -1.94 1.12
N PHE A 29 -3.96 -0.71 1.52
CA PHE A 29 -2.96 0.34 1.71
C PHE A 29 -3.08 0.98 3.09
N CYS A 30 -1.95 1.15 3.78
CA CYS A 30 -1.90 1.85 5.07
C CYS A 30 -2.17 3.35 4.97
N SER A 31 -1.95 3.95 3.80
CA SER A 31 -2.12 5.38 3.59
C SER A 31 -2.34 5.74 2.12
N SER A 32 -2.85 6.94 1.88
CA SER A 32 -2.91 7.52 0.54
C SER A 32 -1.53 7.73 -0.10
N LYS A 33 -0.45 7.76 0.68
CA LYS A 33 0.92 7.81 0.15
C LYS A 33 1.27 6.49 -0.56
N CYS A 34 0.94 5.36 0.06
CA CYS A 34 1.22 4.04 -0.49
C CYS A 34 0.42 3.78 -1.77
N GLU A 35 -0.89 4.08 -1.78
CA GLU A 35 -1.71 3.94 -2.99
C GLU A 35 -1.16 4.79 -4.14
N LYS A 36 -0.86 6.08 -3.91
CA LYS A 36 -0.36 6.97 -4.97
C LYS A 36 0.99 6.56 -5.51
N ASN A 37 1.81 5.91 -4.69
CA ASN A 37 3.11 5.42 -5.15
C ASN A 37 2.97 4.08 -5.89
N HIS A 38 2.07 3.20 -5.43
CA HIS A 38 1.69 1.98 -6.15
C HIS A 38 1.12 2.31 -7.55
N GLU A 39 0.21 3.29 -7.63
CA GLU A 39 -0.36 3.79 -8.91
C GLU A 39 0.70 4.37 -9.87
N LYS A 40 1.83 4.84 -9.33
CA LYS A 40 2.94 5.41 -10.09
C LYS A 40 4.06 4.41 -10.35
N ASP A 41 3.86 3.12 -10.06
CA ASP A 41 4.85 2.06 -10.19
C ASP A 41 6.19 2.39 -9.50
N ARG A 42 6.11 3.02 -8.32
CA ARG A 42 7.30 3.38 -7.53
C ARG A 42 7.66 2.26 -6.56
N SER A 43 8.95 2.05 -6.31
CA SER A 43 9.40 1.13 -5.25
C SER A 43 9.26 1.76 -3.87
N HIS A 44 9.02 0.93 -2.84
CA HIS A 44 9.11 1.33 -1.42
C HIS A 44 10.55 1.28 -0.89
N GLU A 45 11.55 1.44 -1.76
CA GLU A 45 12.94 1.52 -1.36
C GLU A 45 13.42 2.97 -1.53
N TYR A 46 13.60 3.66 -0.41
CA TYR A 46 14.19 4.99 -0.43
C TYR A 46 15.70 4.84 -0.54
N GLN A 47 16.32 5.53 -1.50
CA GLN A 47 17.77 5.70 -1.51
C GLN A 47 18.15 6.38 -0.20
N LYS A 48 18.92 5.67 0.64
CA LYS A 48 19.52 6.27 1.82
C LYS A 48 20.60 7.21 1.31
N GLU A 49 20.47 8.51 1.59
CA GLU A 49 21.56 9.45 1.39
C GLU A 49 22.67 9.09 2.41
N GLU A 50 23.85 8.77 1.89
CA GLU A 50 25.08 8.53 2.67
C GLU A 50 25.78 9.85 3.00
#